data_AF-A0A2H0UCE3-F1
#
_entry.id   AF-A0A2H0UCE3-F1
#
_cell.length_a   1.000
_cell.length_b   1.000
_cell.length_c   1.000
_cell.angle_alpha   90.00
_cell.angle_beta   90.00
_cell.angle_gamma   90.00
#
_symmetry.space_group_name_H-M   'P 1'
#
loop_
_entity.id
_entity.type
_entity.pdbx_description
1 polymer ?
#
loop_
_entity_poly.entity_id
_entity_poly.type
_entity_poly.pdbx_seq_one_letter_code
_entity_poly.pdbx_strand_id
1 'polypeptide(L)'
;MKHIGAHLKRSASRARVTERGEFMEYFCAELNRARRRDGLPPITMGRMGKILERIPTKDLYYLKRVCDDASNFSKKFWYMLNPEKYEKGKKR
;
A
#
# COMPACT_ATOMS: atom_id res chain seq x y z
N MET A 1 -22.38 -35.96 9.43
CA MET A 1 -22.30 -34.68 8.72
C MET A 1 -20.91 -34.09 8.92
N LYS A 2 -20.14 -33.87 7.84
CA LYS A 2 -18.76 -33.35 7.91
C LYS A 2 -18.78 -31.82 7.80
N HIS A 3 -18.17 -31.13 8.76
CA HIS A 3 -18.16 -29.67 8.85
C HIS A 3 -17.34 -29.02 7.70
N ILE A 4 -17.95 -28.08 6.99
CA ILE A 4 -17.36 -27.27 5.89
C ILE A 4 -16.29 -26.26 6.39
N GLY A 5 -16.05 -26.19 7.71
CA GLY A 5 -15.05 -25.27 8.30
C GLY A 5 -13.58 -25.59 7.98
N ALA A 6 -13.26 -26.82 7.56
CA ALA A 6 -11.87 -27.21 7.29
C ALA A 6 -11.36 -26.79 5.90
N HIS A 7 -12.24 -26.65 4.91
CA HIS A 7 -11.85 -26.29 3.54
C HIS A 7 -11.75 -24.76 3.29
N LEU A 8 -12.40 -23.94 4.13
CA LEU A 8 -12.33 -22.48 4.05
C LEU A 8 -10.94 -21.91 4.43
N LYS A 9 -10.16 -22.62 5.25
CA LYS A 9 -8.86 -22.13 5.74
C LYS A 9 -7.72 -22.22 4.71
N ARG A 10 -7.87 -23.06 3.67
CA ARG A 10 -6.82 -23.30 2.66
C ARG A 10 -7.05 -22.56 1.33
N SER A 11 -8.27 -22.10 1.05
CA SER A 11 -8.56 -21.35 -0.18
C SER A 11 -8.26 -19.85 -0.03
N ALA A 12 -8.34 -19.28 1.19
CA ALA A 12 -8.06 -17.86 1.41
C ALA A 12 -6.62 -17.44 1.06
N SER A 13 -5.63 -18.34 1.15
CA SER A 13 -4.22 -18.03 0.88
C SER A 13 -3.86 -17.98 -0.61
N ARG A 14 -4.78 -18.38 -1.50
CA ARG A 14 -4.57 -18.38 -2.96
C ARG A 14 -5.71 -17.73 -3.74
N ALA A 15 -6.77 -17.28 -3.05
CA ALA A 15 -8.08 -17.11 -3.69
C ALA A 15 -8.16 -15.98 -4.71
N ARG A 16 -7.48 -14.84 -4.58
CA ARG A 16 -7.61 -13.73 -5.55
C ARG A 16 -6.37 -12.83 -5.51
N VAL A 17 -5.29 -13.23 -6.17
CA VAL A 17 -4.24 -12.27 -6.55
C VAL A 17 -4.86 -11.36 -7.61
N THR A 18 -5.52 -10.31 -7.14
CA THR A 18 -5.93 -9.20 -8.00
C THR A 18 -4.74 -8.28 -8.15
N GLU A 19 -4.61 -7.67 -9.32
CA GLU A 19 -3.64 -6.60 -9.62
C GLU A 19 -3.53 -5.55 -8.49
N ARG A 20 -4.66 -5.20 -7.86
CA ARG A 20 -4.68 -4.32 -6.67
C ARG A 20 -3.91 -4.88 -5.47
N GLY A 21 -4.02 -6.17 -5.22
CA GLY A 21 -3.30 -6.88 -4.16
C GLY A 21 -1.79 -6.83 -4.39
N GLU A 22 -1.35 -7.03 -5.63
CA GLU A 22 0.07 -6.93 -6.01
C GLU A 22 0.61 -5.51 -5.76
N PHE A 23 -0.16 -4.48 -6.12
CA PHE A 23 0.18 -3.10 -5.77
C PHE A 23 0.26 -2.89 -4.26
N MET A 24 -0.69 -3.41 -3.50
CA MET A 24 -0.68 -3.28 -2.04
C MET A 24 0.56 -3.94 -1.41
N GLU A 25 0.93 -5.13 -1.87
CA GLU A 25 2.16 -5.82 -1.43
C GLU A 25 3.40 -5.01 -1.77
N TYR A 26 3.46 -4.50 -3.01
CA TYR A 26 4.55 -3.67 -3.49
C TYR A 26 4.73 -2.40 -2.64
N PHE A 27 3.66 -1.60 -2.47
CA PHE A 27 3.71 -0.39 -1.65
C PHE A 27 4.05 -0.70 -0.19
N CYS A 28 3.55 -1.81 0.37
CA CYS A 28 3.89 -2.23 1.72
C CYS A 28 5.38 -2.51 1.87
N ALA A 29 5.95 -3.28 0.93
CA ALA A 29 7.36 -3.66 0.97
C ALA A 29 8.27 -2.43 0.93
N GLU A 30 8.04 -1.53 -0.03
CA GLU A 30 8.85 -0.31 -0.19
C GLU A 30 8.74 0.64 1.01
N LEU A 31 7.53 0.89 1.51
CA LEU A 31 7.36 1.73 2.70
C LEU A 31 7.98 1.10 3.95
N ASN A 32 7.85 -0.21 4.11
CA ASN A 32 8.37 -0.90 5.29
C ASN A 32 9.89 -0.97 5.32
N ARG A 33 10.56 -0.92 4.16
CA ARG A 33 12.02 -0.80 4.09
C ARG A 33 12.50 0.49 4.76
N ALA A 34 11.87 1.63 4.43
CA ALA A 34 12.17 2.91 5.06
C ALA A 34 11.80 2.90 6.55
N ARG A 35 10.60 2.42 6.90
CA ARG A 35 10.12 2.38 8.29
C ARG A 35 11.01 1.52 9.18
N ARG A 36 11.51 0.38 8.70
CA ARG A 36 12.43 -0.48 9.45
C ARG A 36 13.73 0.24 9.78
N ARG A 37 14.33 0.93 8.79
CA ARG A 37 15.53 1.75 9.01
C ARG A 37 15.29 2.83 10.06
N ASP A 38 14.10 3.43 10.05
CA ASP A 38 13.73 4.53 10.95
C ASP A 38 13.17 4.02 12.31
N GLY A 39 13.19 2.71 12.58
CA GLY A 39 12.70 2.11 13.84
C GLY A 39 11.18 2.14 14.03
N LEU A 40 10.42 2.34 12.96
CA LEU A 40 8.96 2.48 12.99
C LEU A 40 8.26 1.13 12.74
N PRO A 41 7.08 0.88 13.38
CA PRO A 41 6.30 -0.34 13.13
C PRO A 41 5.90 -0.48 11.66
N PRO A 42 5.93 -1.68 11.07
CA PRO A 42 5.58 -1.89 9.67
C PRO A 42 4.09 -1.62 9.41
N ILE A 43 3.78 -1.19 8.18
CA ILE A 43 2.43 -1.11 7.63
C ILE A 43 2.00 -2.51 7.22
N THR A 44 0.80 -2.91 7.65
CA THR A 44 0.19 -4.19 7.27
C THR A 44 -0.63 -4.06 5.99
N MET A 45 -0.87 -5.19 5.32
CA MET A 45 -1.74 -5.24 4.13
C MET A 45 -3.13 -4.65 4.38
N GLY A 46 -3.74 -4.92 5.54
CA GLY A 46 -5.04 -4.35 5.89
C GLY A 46 -5.01 -2.81 6.00
N ARG A 47 -3.94 -2.27 6.61
CA ARG A 47 -3.75 -0.81 6.69
C ARG A 47 -3.49 -0.21 5.31
N MET A 48 -2.73 -0.89 4.46
CA MET A 48 -2.51 -0.46 3.07
C MET A 48 -3.81 -0.44 2.26
N GLY A 49 -4.67 -1.44 2.43
CA GLY A 49 -5.98 -1.48 1.78
C GLY A 49 -6.82 -0.27 2.13
N LYS A 50 -6.79 0.16 3.39
CA LYS A 50 -7.45 1.39 3.85
C LYS A 50 -6.82 2.67 3.33
N ILE A 51 -5.49 2.74 3.25
CA ILE A 51 -4.79 3.88 2.66
C ILE A 51 -5.20 4.08 1.20
N LEU A 52 -5.31 2.99 0.44
CA LEU A 52 -5.61 3.03 -0.99
C LEU A 52 -7.10 2.93 -1.31
N GLU A 53 -7.99 2.79 -0.32
CA GLU A 53 -9.42 2.43 -0.49
C GLU A 53 -10.16 3.34 -1.49
N ARG A 54 -9.80 4.63 -1.50
CA ARG A 54 -10.42 5.64 -2.39
C ARG A 54 -9.71 5.81 -3.74
N ILE A 55 -8.65 5.05 -4.00
CA ILE A 55 -7.85 5.15 -5.22
C ILE A 55 -8.23 4.00 -6.15
N PRO A 56 -8.74 4.29 -7.36
CA PRO A 56 -8.97 3.29 -8.40
C PRO A 56 -7.69 2.51 -8.73
N THR A 57 -7.81 1.22 -9.04
CA THR A 57 -6.64 0.37 -9.35
C THR A 57 -5.81 0.91 -10.51
N LYS A 58 -6.46 1.45 -11.56
CA LYS A 58 -5.77 2.09 -12.70
C LYS A 58 -4.81 3.21 -12.28
N ASP A 59 -5.14 3.95 -11.22
CA ASP A 59 -4.33 5.07 -10.74
C ASP A 59 -3.16 4.58 -9.87
N LEU A 60 -3.18 3.32 -9.41
CA LEU A 60 -2.07 2.68 -8.70
C LEU A 60 -0.86 2.45 -9.61
N TYR A 61 -1.07 2.20 -10.91
CA TYR A 61 0.04 2.15 -11.88
C TYR A 61 0.79 3.47 -11.95
N TYR A 62 0.04 4.58 -12.05
CA TYR A 62 0.61 5.91 -12.09
C TYR A 62 1.32 6.24 -10.78
N LEU A 63 0.69 5.94 -9.65
CA LEU A 63 1.27 6.12 -8.32
C LEU A 63 2.59 5.35 -8.18
N LYS A 64 2.62 4.08 -8.60
CA LYS A 64 3.83 3.25 -8.61
C LYS A 64 4.93 3.92 -9.42
N ARG A 65 4.69 4.18 -10.71
CA ARG A 65 5.68 4.80 -11.60
C ARG A 65 6.25 6.09 -11.02
N VAL A 66 5.40 6.99 -10.54
CA VAL A 66 5.83 8.29 -9.98
C VAL A 66 6.64 8.12 -8.69
N CYS A 67 6.36 7.10 -7.88
CA CYS A 67 7.14 6.81 -6.67
C CYS A 67 8.48 6.14 -6.99
N ASP A 68 8.52 5.27 -8.02
CA ASP A 68 9.73 4.59 -8.48
C ASP A 68 10.73 5.58 -9.10
N ASP A 69 10.22 6.54 -9.86
CA ASP A 69 11.02 7.61 -10.48
C ASP A 69 11.56 8.64 -9.45
N ALA A 70 11.08 8.59 -8.20
CA ALA A 70 11.45 9.56 -7.18
C ALA A 70 12.68 9.12 -6.38
N SER A 71 13.53 10.09 -6.01
CA SER A 71 14.69 9.85 -5.15
C SER A 71 14.33 9.32 -3.75
N ASN A 72 13.11 9.59 -3.28
CA ASN A 72 12.59 9.04 -2.04
C ASN A 72 11.15 8.57 -2.22
N PHE A 73 11.01 7.25 -2.37
CA PHE A 73 9.73 6.57 -2.54
C PHE A 73 8.70 6.96 -1.48
N SER A 74 9.05 6.80 -0.19
CA SER A 74 8.12 7.02 0.92
C SER A 74 7.61 8.46 0.97
N LYS A 75 8.50 9.45 0.85
CA LYS A 75 8.11 10.87 0.81
C LYS A 75 7.19 11.16 -0.36
N LYS A 76 7.52 10.64 -1.56
CA LYS A 76 6.71 10.86 -2.76
C LYS A 76 5.34 10.20 -2.63
N PHE A 77 5.27 8.97 -2.14
CA PHE A 77 4.03 8.25 -1.90
C PHE A 77 3.07 9.07 -1.02
N TRP A 78 3.53 9.53 0.15
CA TRP A 78 2.68 10.32 1.05
C TRP A 78 2.29 11.68 0.48
N TYR A 79 3.16 12.31 -0.32
CA TYR A 79 2.83 13.53 -1.04
C TYR A 79 1.72 13.30 -2.06
N MET A 80 1.80 12.23 -2.87
CA MET A 80 0.79 11.93 -3.89
C MET A 80 -0.59 11.63 -3.27
N LEU A 81 -0.63 11.08 -2.07
CA LEU A 81 -1.88 10.81 -1.36
C LEU A 81 -2.55 12.06 -0.77
N ASN A 82 -1.75 13.06 -0.40
CA ASN A 82 -2.27 14.29 0.22
C ASN A 82 -1.31 15.46 -0.01
N PRO A 83 -1.28 16.06 -1.22
CA PRO A 83 -0.36 17.14 -1.53
C PRO A 83 -0.64 18.40 -0.70
N GLU A 84 -1.92 18.69 -0.42
CA GLU A 84 -2.33 19.85 0.37
C GLU A 84 -1.69 19.91 1.76
N LYS A 85 -1.51 18.75 2.41
CA LYS A 85 -0.85 18.66 3.71
C LYS A 85 0.58 19.20 3.66
N TYR A 86 1.26 19.07 2.52
CA TYR A 86 2.65 19.50 2.34
C TYR A 86 2.75 20.90 1.73
N GLU A 87 1.76 21.34 0.94
CA GLU A 87 1.75 22.69 0.37
C GLU A 87 1.30 23.77 1.36
N LYS A 88 0.38 23.46 2.29
CA LYS A 88 -0.03 24.40 3.36
C LYS A 88 1.14 24.80 4.28
N GLY A 89 2.19 24.00 4.35
CA GLY A 89 3.41 24.30 5.11
C GLY A 89 4.39 25.25 4.42
N LYS A 90 4.26 25.50 3.10
CA LYS A 90 5.15 26.38 2.33
C LYS A 90 4.67 27.85 2.25
N LYS A 91 3.52 28.19 2.84
CA LYS A 91 3.01 29.57 2.94
C LYS A 91 3.56 30.33 4.16
N ARG A 92 4.83 30.17 4.53
CA ARG A 92 5.49 31.00 5.54
C ARG A 92 6.76 31.60 4.97
#